data_AF-A0A0M0SX14-F1
#
_entry.id   AF-A0A0M0SX14-F1
#
_cell.length_a   1.000
_cell.length_b   1.000
_cell.length_c   1.000
_cell.angle_alpha   90.00
_cell.angle_beta   90.00
_cell.angle_gamma   90.00
#
_symmetry.space_group_name_H-M   'P 1'
#
loop_
_entity.id
_entity.type
_entity.pdbx_description
1 polymer ?
#
loop_
_entity_poly.entity_id
_entity_poly.type
_entity_poly.pdbx_seq_one_letter_code
_entity_poly.pdbx_strand_id
1 'polypeptide(L)'
;MYDLLLAVGICLVGYWFYYVFLLGFKKGNIVMTFNERFIHHEDHIQAVKRRLKDDGRHFEYLGDRKFIVDGKPYLFMERTVPGDFGPLQQTILKGQRKAF
;
A
#
# COMPACT_ATOMS: atom_id res chain seq x y z
N MET A 1 31.55 -19.94 14.80
CA MET A 1 31.30 -18.48 14.81
C MET A 1 30.58 -18.03 13.54
N TYR A 2 31.04 -18.45 12.35
CA TYR A 2 30.39 -18.13 11.07
C TYR A 2 28.98 -18.74 10.92
N ASP A 3 28.73 -19.94 11.46
CA ASP A 3 27.40 -20.58 11.40
C ASP A 3 26.32 -19.80 12.17
N LEU A 4 26.70 -19.23 13.32
CA LEU A 4 25.79 -18.38 14.11
C LEU A 4 25.47 -17.09 13.38
N LEU A 5 26.48 -16.46 12.77
CA LEU A 5 26.29 -15.25 11.95
C LEU A 5 25.40 -15.53 10.73
N LEU A 6 25.59 -16.68 10.08
CA LEU A 6 24.75 -17.13 8.97
C LEU A 6 23.30 -17.34 9.41
N ALA A 7 23.08 -18.03 10.53
CA ALA A 7 21.75 -18.26 11.08
C ALA A 7 21.04 -16.94 11.44
N VAL A 8 21.74 -16.01 12.10
CA VAL A 8 21.21 -14.67 12.41
C VAL A 8 20.88 -13.90 11.12
N GLY A 9 21.75 -13.95 10.11
CA GLY A 9 21.50 -13.31 8.82
C GLY A 9 20.23 -13.83 8.13
N ILE A 10 20.02 -15.15 8.11
CA ILE A 10 18.82 -15.77 7.54
C ILE A 10 17.57 -15.34 8.30
N CYS A 11 17.62 -15.33 9.64
CA CYS A 11 16.50 -14.88 10.48
C CYS A 11 16.13 -13.41 10.21
N LEU A 12 17.11 -12.52 10.08
CA LEU A 12 16.88 -11.11 9.78
C LEU A 12 16.23 -10.90 8.41
N VAL A 13 16.70 -11.64 7.40
CA VAL A 13 16.12 -11.60 6.05
C VAL A 13 14.68 -12.12 6.07
N GLY A 14 14.43 -13.25 6.75
CA GLY A 14 13.09 -13.81 6.90
C GLY A 14 12.14 -12.85 7.63
N TYR A 15 12.60 -12.23 8.71
CA TYR A 15 11.86 -11.21 9.44
C TYR A 15 11.52 -10.01 8.56
N TRP A 16 12.48 -9.52 7.75
CA TRP A 16 12.25 -8.42 6.82
C TRP A 16 11.17 -8.74 5.78
N PHE A 17 11.23 -9.90 5.14
CA PHE A 17 10.20 -10.32 4.19
C PHE A 17 8.81 -10.44 4.84
N TYR A 18 8.75 -10.99 6.05
CA TYR A 18 7.52 -11.07 6.82
C TYR A 18 6.96 -9.68 7.14
N TYR A 19 7.81 -8.76 7.58
CA TYR A 19 7.44 -7.38 7.89
C TYR A 19 6.91 -6.63 6.65
N VAL A 20 7.60 -6.71 5.52
CA VAL A 20 7.15 -6.12 4.24
C VAL A 20 5.79 -6.67 3.81
N PHE A 21 5.58 -7.98 3.98
CA PHE A 21 4.29 -8.61 3.70
C PHE A 21 3.16 -8.06 4.59
N LEU A 22 3.40 -7.91 5.90
CA LEU A 22 2.43 -7.30 6.83
C LEU A 22 2.09 -5.85 6.45
N LEU A 23 3.04 -5.12 5.87
CA LEU A 23 2.83 -3.77 5.31
C LEU A 23 2.02 -3.76 4.00
N GLY A 24 1.45 -4.89 3.59
CA GLY A 24 0.43 -4.95 2.55
C GLY A 24 1.02 -4.99 1.13
N PHE A 25 2.36 -5.01 1.03
CA PHE A 25 3.11 -5.25 -0.20
C PHE A 25 2.95 -6.70 -0.65
N LYS A 26 1.74 -7.01 -1.13
CA LYS A 26 1.39 -8.28 -1.74
C LYS A 26 1.32 -8.10 -3.24
N LYS A 27 1.71 -9.13 -3.99
CA LYS A 27 1.62 -9.16 -5.46
C LYS A 27 0.22 -8.72 -5.92
N GLY A 28 0.18 -7.71 -6.78
CA GLY A 28 -1.03 -7.16 -7.37
C GLY A 28 -1.69 -6.02 -6.57
N ASN A 29 -1.24 -5.72 -5.35
CA ASN A 29 -1.67 -4.52 -4.63
C ASN A 29 -0.84 -3.31 -5.06
N ILE A 30 -1.44 -2.13 -4.95
CA ILE A 30 -0.73 -0.86 -4.97
C ILE A 30 -0.76 -0.30 -3.56
N VAL A 31 0.41 -0.09 -2.98
CA VAL A 31 0.55 0.45 -1.62
C VAL A 31 1.16 1.83 -1.72
N MET A 32 0.55 2.80 -1.04
CA MET A 32 1.02 4.17 -0.96
C MET A 32 0.89 4.64 0.49
N THR A 33 1.90 5.34 0.99
CA THR A 33 1.88 5.92 2.35
C THR A 33 1.95 7.43 2.22
N PHE A 34 1.04 8.11 2.90
CA PHE A 34 0.99 9.57 2.93
C PHE A 34 1.58 10.08 4.25
N ASN A 35 2.41 11.11 4.13
CA ASN A 35 2.96 11.82 5.30
C ASN A 35 1.90 12.67 5.99
N GLU A 36 0.92 13.15 5.22
CA GLU A 36 -0.23 13.91 5.72
C GLU A 36 -1.39 12.97 6.05
N ARG A 37 -2.19 13.35 7.06
CA ARG A 37 -3.41 12.63 7.44
C ARG A 37 -4.62 13.35 6.87
N PHE A 38 -5.40 12.63 6.08
CA PHE A 38 -6.64 13.13 5.49
C PHE A 38 -7.82 12.81 6.41
N ILE A 39 -8.45 13.86 6.95
CA ILE A 39 -9.65 13.73 7.79
C ILE A 39 -10.88 13.48 6.93
N HIS A 40 -10.98 14.16 5.78
CA HIS A 40 -12.09 14.01 4.85
C HIS A 40 -11.79 12.95 3.79
N HIS A 41 -12.78 12.10 3.53
CA HIS A 41 -12.65 11.01 2.57
C HIS A 41 -12.36 11.52 1.16
N GLU A 42 -12.99 12.62 0.75
CA GLU A 42 -12.81 13.19 -0.58
C GLU A 42 -11.38 13.68 -0.82
N ASP A 43 -10.80 14.39 0.15
CA ASP A 43 -9.40 14.85 0.10
C ASP A 43 -8.44 13.66 -0.05
N HIS A 44 -8.71 12.59 0.69
CA HIS A 44 -7.92 11.36 0.60
C HIS A 44 -8.02 10.74 -0.80
N ILE A 45 -9.21 10.66 -1.38
CA ILE A 45 -9.41 10.16 -2.74
C ILE A 45 -8.67 11.03 -3.76
N GLN A 46 -8.68 12.36 -3.60
CA GLN A 46 -7.91 13.26 -4.47
C GLN A 46 -6.40 13.04 -4.35
N ALA A 47 -5.89 12.81 -3.14
CA ALA A 47 -4.49 12.49 -2.93
C ALA A 47 -4.10 11.16 -3.59
N VAL A 48 -4.96 10.14 -3.53
CA VAL A 48 -4.76 8.86 -4.24
C VAL A 48 -4.73 9.07 -5.76
N LYS A 49 -5.69 9.83 -6.31
CA LYS A 49 -5.74 10.15 -7.74
C LYS A 49 -4.49 10.89 -8.20
N ARG A 50 -4.05 11.88 -7.43
CA ARG A 50 -2.80 12.62 -7.69
C ARG A 50 -1.61 11.68 -7.70
N ARG A 51 -1.49 10.80 -6.69
CA ARG A 51 -0.39 9.85 -6.64
C ARG A 51 -0.38 8.88 -7.82
N LEU A 52 -1.55 8.35 -8.21
CA LEU A 52 -1.67 7.49 -9.39
C LEU A 52 -1.27 8.22 -10.68
N LYS A 53 -1.64 9.49 -10.80
CA LYS A 53 -1.24 10.35 -11.93
C LYS A 53 0.28 10.59 -11.95
N ASP A 54 0.87 10.89 -10.80
CA ASP A 54 2.32 11.12 -10.65
C ASP A 54 3.12 9.84 -10.96
N ASP A 55 2.57 8.67 -10.61
CA ASP A 55 3.10 7.36 -10.99
C ASP A 55 2.89 7.02 -12.49
N GLY A 56 2.26 7.92 -13.27
CA GLY A 56 2.01 7.74 -14.70
C GLY A 56 0.92 6.73 -15.06
N ARG A 57 0.02 6.40 -14.11
CA ARG A 57 -1.02 5.38 -14.31
C ARG A 57 -2.34 5.95 -14.79
N HIS A 58 -3.04 5.18 -15.60
CA HIS A 58 -4.39 5.49 -16.02
C HIS A 58 -5.36 4.96 -14.97
N PHE A 59 -6.30 5.78 -14.54
CA PHE A 59 -7.26 5.39 -13.52
C PHE A 59 -8.66 5.95 -13.74
N GLU A 60 -9.64 5.23 -13.23
CA GLU A 60 -11.03 5.65 -13.10
C GLU A 60 -11.49 5.37 -11.67
N TYR A 61 -12.21 6.33 -11.07
CA TYR A 61 -12.79 6.17 -9.75
C TYR A 61 -14.29 5.93 -9.90
N LEU A 62 -14.75 4.72 -9.54
CA LEU A 62 -16.14 4.29 -9.70
C LEU A 62 -17.03 4.69 -8.51
N GLY A 63 -16.48 5.41 -7.52
CA GLY A 63 -17.14 5.64 -6.24
C GLY A 63 -17.03 4.45 -5.30
N ASP A 64 -17.57 4.57 -4.09
CA ASP A 64 -17.64 3.49 -3.09
C ASP A 64 -16.29 2.75 -2.89
N ARG A 65 -15.19 3.52 -2.84
CA ARG A 65 -13.82 3.00 -2.67
C ARG A 65 -13.35 2.09 -3.82
N LYS A 66 -14.00 2.11 -4.99
CA LYS A 66 -13.64 1.27 -6.13
C LYS A 66 -12.86 2.07 -7.17
N PHE A 67 -11.75 1.50 -7.63
CA PHE A 67 -10.91 2.06 -8.66
C PHE A 67 -10.71 1.04 -9.79
N ILE A 68 -10.64 1.53 -11.02
CA ILE A 68 -9.99 0.82 -12.13
C ILE A 68 -8.64 1.49 -12.34
N VAL A 69 -7.55 0.73 -12.29
CA VAL A 69 -6.19 1.24 -12.55
C VAL A 69 -5.55 0.36 -13.61
N ASP A 70 -5.12 0.96 -14.72
CA ASP A 70 -4.59 0.26 -15.90
C ASP A 70 -5.48 -0.93 -16.34
N GLY A 71 -6.80 -0.70 -16.36
CA GLY A 71 -7.80 -1.71 -16.74
C GLY A 71 -8.07 -2.81 -15.71
N LYS A 72 -7.50 -2.74 -14.51
CA LYS A 72 -7.68 -3.74 -13.44
C LYS A 72 -8.51 -3.19 -12.27
N PRO A 73 -9.41 -3.98 -11.67
CA PRO A 73 -10.24 -3.54 -10.56
C PRO A 73 -9.49 -3.57 -9.23
N TYR A 74 -9.69 -2.54 -8.43
CA TYR A 74 -9.07 -2.31 -7.14
C TYR A 74 -10.08 -1.81 -6.11
N LEU A 75 -9.94 -2.32 -4.88
CA LEU A 75 -10.68 -1.80 -3.72
C LEU A 75 -9.73 -0.98 -2.84
N PHE A 76 -10.09 0.26 -2.59
CA PHE A 76 -9.37 1.18 -1.71
C PHE A 76 -9.59 0.78 -0.25
N MET A 77 -8.48 0.61 0.47
CA MET A 77 -8.44 0.33 1.90
C MET A 77 -7.44 1.29 2.55
N GLU A 78 -7.80 1.80 3.72
CA GLU A 78 -6.95 2.69 4.51
C GLU A 78 -6.60 2.04 5.85
N ARG A 79 -5.40 2.32 6.35
CA ARG A 79 -5.00 1.96 7.72
C ARG A 79 -3.93 2.90 8.23
N THR A 80 -3.78 2.92 9.55
CA THR A 80 -2.67 3.62 10.21
C THR A 80 -1.50 2.65 10.39
N VAL A 81 -0.30 3.08 10.01
CA VAL A 81 0.95 2.34 10.24
C VAL A 81 1.91 3.19 11.08
N PRO A 82 2.79 2.58 11.88
CA PRO A 82 3.88 3.32 12.52
C PRO A 82 4.79 3.96 11.48
N GLY A 83 5.22 5.19 11.72
CA GLY A 83 6.27 5.87 10.97
C GLY A 83 7.26 6.54 11.90
N ASP A 84 8.38 6.98 11.34
CA ASP A 84 9.54 7.47 12.11
C ASP A 84 9.22 8.69 12.99
N PHE A 85 8.23 9.50 12.60
CA PHE A 85 7.81 10.70 13.32
C PHE A 85 6.36 10.65 13.81
N GLY A 86 5.78 9.44 13.90
CA GLY A 86 4.39 9.24 14.34
C GLY A 86 3.56 8.38 13.38
N PRO A 87 2.26 8.22 13.65
CA PRO A 87 1.38 7.36 12.87
C PRO A 87 1.11 7.91 11.46
N LEU A 88 1.50 7.16 10.43
CA LEU A 88 1.27 7.50 9.02
C LEU A 88 -0.02 6.86 8.49
N GLN A 89 -0.65 7.52 7.52
CA GLN A 89 -1.81 6.96 6.83
C GLN A 89 -1.34 6.19 5.60
N GLN A 90 -1.59 4.88 5.60
CA GLN A 90 -1.29 4.00 4.48
C GLN A 90 -2.58 3.65 3.73
N THR A 91 -2.50 3.79 2.41
CA THR A 91 -3.53 3.37 1.47
C THR A 91 -3.07 2.17 0.69
N ILE A 92 -3.96 1.19 0.60
CA ILE A 92 -3.78 -0.03 -0.17
C ILE A 92 -4.92 -0.11 -1.18
N LEU A 93 -4.59 -0.02 -2.46
CA LEU A 93 -5.49 -0.46 -3.51
C LEU A 93 -5.30 -1.97 -3.64
N LYS A 94 -6.25 -2.72 -3.11
CA LYS A 94 -6.24 -4.19 -3.12
C LYS A 94 -6.80 -4.68 -4.44
N GLY A 95 -5.96 -5.33 -5.24
CA GLY A 95 -6.38 -5.89 -6.53
C GLY A 95 -7.48 -6.93 -6.37
N GLN A 96 -8.52 -6.82 -7.19
CA GLN A 96 -9.65 -7.75 -7.21
C GLN A 96 -9.50 -8.74 -8.37
N ARG A 97 -10.00 -9.97 -8.17
CA ARG A 97 -10.01 -11.00 -9.23
C ARG A 97 -11.17 -10.82 -10.21
N LYS A 98 -12.25 -10.15 -9.80
CA LYS A 98 -13.44 -9.88 -10.60
C LYS A 98 -13.65 -8.37 -10.68
N ALA A 99 -14.18 -7.90 -11.80
CA ALA A 99 -14.69 -6.54 -11.93
C ALA A 99 -15.88 -6.33 -10.98
N PHE A 100 -16.13 -5.06 -10.65
CA PHE A 100 -17.23 -4.64 -9.78
C PHE A 100 -18.55 -4.59 -10.54
#